data_AF-A0A4Y7T6K2-F1
#
_entry.id   AF-A0A4Y7T6K2-F1
#
_cell.length_a   1.000
_cell.length_b   1.000
_cell.length_c   1.000
_cell.angle_alpha   90.00
_cell.angle_beta   90.00
_cell.angle_gamma   90.00
#
_symmetry.space_group_name_H-M   'P 1'
#
loop_
_entity.id
_entity.type
_entity.pdbx_description
1 polymer ?
#
loop_
_entity_poly.entity_id
_entity_poly.type
_entity_poly.pdbx_seq_one_letter_code
_entity_poly.pdbx_strand_id
1 'polypeptide(L)'
;MSAFDLYLMPLLNAHYSAQYFNRLDFNAVFKLQPVYPVVKPSGSIGLWVFDTLTPMDVATILRMHSNKDHVQLIASGVVQNVVWHFIKIHLFVTINNNQGPILLSLCLWQHIEADSILSGFWRSPFQNIHIHAHIVGFMSPSYLAWKCGYFLEDEWIEEDITNTLAEFTYLKNVHLDNPANILILSTLVYNKAVYLLGSSLNKPQFVLSPNLLTIHEHIQAACLTAIYFLV
;
A
#
# COMPACT_ATOMS: atom_id res chain seq x y z
N MET A 1 -18.91 -39.39 -21.38
CA MET A 1 -18.13 -38.16 -21.14
C MET A 1 -18.22 -37.86 -19.66
N SER A 2 -17.13 -38.02 -18.91
CA SER A 2 -17.11 -37.64 -17.50
C SER A 2 -17.19 -36.13 -17.40
N ALA A 3 -18.06 -35.65 -16.50
CA ALA A 3 -18.22 -34.26 -16.13
C ALA A 3 -16.94 -33.76 -15.43
N PHE A 4 -15.87 -33.60 -16.21
CA PHE A 4 -14.75 -32.76 -15.83
C PHE A 4 -15.20 -31.35 -16.14
N ASP A 5 -15.93 -30.78 -15.19
CA ASP A 5 -16.28 -29.36 -15.18
C ASP A 5 -15.01 -28.56 -15.47
N LEU A 6 -15.02 -27.88 -16.62
CA LEU A 6 -14.03 -26.87 -16.96
C LEU A 6 -14.01 -25.86 -15.81
N TYR A 7 -13.01 -25.94 -14.95
CA TYR A 7 -12.76 -24.90 -13.96
C TYR A 7 -12.27 -23.67 -14.70
N LEU A 8 -13.22 -22.83 -15.07
CA LEU A 8 -12.93 -21.49 -15.52
C LEU A 8 -12.31 -20.75 -14.34
N MET A 9 -11.19 -20.05 -14.58
CA MET A 9 -10.78 -19.01 -13.65
C MET A 9 -12.02 -18.15 -13.35
N PRO A 10 -12.22 -17.73 -12.08
CA PRO A 10 -13.29 -16.80 -11.78
C PRO A 10 -13.18 -15.65 -12.78
N LEU A 11 -14.32 -15.26 -13.36
CA LEU A 11 -14.36 -14.17 -14.34
C LEU A 11 -13.50 -13.02 -13.81
N LEU A 12 -12.71 -12.39 -14.66
CA LEU A 12 -11.80 -11.32 -14.24
C LEU A 12 -12.52 -10.19 -13.46
N ASN A 13 -13.83 -10.03 -13.69
CA ASN A 13 -14.70 -9.07 -12.99
C ASN A 13 -15.52 -9.68 -11.83
N ALA A 14 -15.25 -10.93 -11.43
CA ALA A 14 -15.93 -11.56 -10.30
C ALA A 14 -15.55 -10.83 -9.01
N HIS A 15 -16.52 -10.72 -8.09
CA HIS A 15 -16.28 -10.19 -6.76
C HIS A 15 -15.12 -10.91 -6.08
N TYR A 16 -14.24 -10.14 -5.43
CA TYR A 16 -13.05 -10.61 -4.71
C TYR A 16 -11.99 -11.31 -5.58
N SER A 17 -12.03 -11.14 -6.90
CA SER A 17 -10.88 -11.43 -7.76
C SER A 17 -9.75 -10.41 -7.55
N ALA A 18 -8.53 -10.72 -7.99
CA ALA A 18 -7.41 -9.77 -7.94
C ALA A 18 -7.74 -8.46 -8.68
N GLN A 19 -8.38 -8.54 -9.85
CA GLN A 19 -8.76 -7.34 -10.60
C GLN A 19 -9.88 -6.55 -9.91
N TYR A 20 -10.80 -7.21 -9.19
CA TYR A 20 -11.77 -6.53 -8.34
C TYR A 20 -11.04 -5.65 -7.29
N PHE A 21 -10.08 -6.21 -6.56
CA PHE A 21 -9.34 -5.44 -5.54
C PHE A 21 -8.50 -4.30 -6.14
N ASN A 22 -7.89 -4.50 -7.31
CA ASN A 22 -7.13 -3.45 -8.00
C ASN A 22 -7.98 -2.27 -8.49
N ARG A 23 -9.31 -2.42 -8.56
CA ARG A 23 -10.26 -1.37 -8.94
C ARG A 23 -10.96 -0.71 -7.77
N LEU A 24 -10.70 -1.17 -6.53
CA LEU A 24 -11.30 -0.55 -5.37
C LEU A 24 -10.64 0.80 -5.12
N ASP A 25 -11.45 1.85 -5.08
CA ASP A 25 -11.08 3.16 -4.55
C ASP A 25 -11.50 3.27 -3.07
N PHE A 26 -11.09 4.36 -2.42
CA PHE A 26 -11.43 4.60 -1.01
C PHE A 26 -12.95 4.64 -0.76
N ASN A 27 -13.73 5.20 -1.70
CA ASN A 27 -15.19 5.23 -1.61
C ASN A 27 -15.81 3.82 -1.63
N ALA A 28 -15.36 2.97 -2.55
CA ALA A 28 -15.80 1.61 -2.70
C ALA A 28 -15.44 0.80 -1.46
N VAL A 29 -14.21 0.95 -0.94
CA VAL A 29 -13.79 0.33 0.32
C VAL A 29 -14.66 0.76 1.48
N PHE A 30 -14.96 2.05 1.63
CA PHE A 30 -15.83 2.54 2.68
C PHE A 30 -17.24 1.91 2.62
N LYS A 31 -17.79 1.78 1.41
CA LYS A 31 -19.09 1.13 1.16
C LYS A 31 -19.07 -0.39 1.34
N LEU A 32 -17.90 -1.03 1.45
CA LEU A 32 -17.82 -2.45 1.77
C LEU A 32 -18.15 -2.74 3.24
N GLN A 33 -18.24 -1.76 4.12
CA GLN A 33 -18.63 -1.99 5.51
C GLN A 33 -20.15 -2.09 5.70
N PRO A 34 -20.63 -2.99 6.58
CA PRO A 34 -19.91 -3.99 7.40
C PRO A 34 -19.68 -5.33 6.68
N VAL A 35 -19.87 -5.35 5.36
CA VAL A 35 -20.05 -6.54 4.52
C VAL A 35 -18.74 -7.21 4.12
N TYR A 36 -17.58 -6.56 4.31
CA TYR A 36 -16.29 -7.19 4.00
C TYR A 36 -16.16 -8.47 4.82
N PRO A 37 -16.10 -9.64 4.16
CA PRO A 37 -16.32 -10.87 4.87
C PRO A 37 -15.12 -11.11 5.79
N VAL A 38 -15.41 -11.34 7.08
CA VAL A 38 -14.39 -11.77 8.04
C VAL A 38 -14.13 -13.24 7.76
N VAL A 39 -13.30 -13.53 6.74
CA VAL A 39 -13.12 -14.90 6.22
C VAL A 39 -12.07 -15.69 6.98
N LYS A 40 -11.79 -15.35 8.24
CA LYS A 40 -11.14 -16.31 9.14
C LYS A 40 -12.19 -16.92 10.07
N PRO A 41 -13.03 -17.87 9.60
CA PRO A 41 -13.83 -18.66 10.52
C PRO A 41 -12.92 -19.33 11.56
N SER A 42 -13.42 -19.55 12.77
CA SER A 42 -12.71 -20.29 13.83
C SER A 42 -12.22 -21.64 13.27
N GLY A 43 -10.91 -21.90 13.38
CA GLY A 43 -10.27 -23.09 12.82
C GLY A 43 -9.71 -22.95 11.39
N SER A 44 -9.72 -21.75 10.81
CA SER A 44 -9.09 -21.50 9.51
C SER A 44 -7.59 -21.79 9.53
N ILE A 45 -7.10 -22.50 8.51
CA ILE A 45 -5.67 -22.75 8.30
C ILE A 45 -4.96 -21.41 8.12
N GLY A 46 -4.08 -21.06 9.07
CA GLY A 46 -3.28 -19.83 9.01
C GLY A 46 -2.08 -19.91 8.08
N LEU A 47 -1.63 -21.13 7.73
CA LEU A 47 -0.43 -21.36 6.94
C LEU A 47 -0.51 -22.71 6.22
N TRP A 48 -0.12 -22.73 4.95
CA TRP A 48 0.17 -23.95 4.21
C TRP A 48 1.68 -24.16 4.24
N VAL A 49 2.13 -25.28 4.80
CA VAL A 49 3.53 -25.71 4.70
C VAL A 49 3.54 -26.96 3.83
N PHE A 50 4.16 -26.88 2.66
CA PHE A 50 4.47 -28.07 1.90
C PHE A 50 5.63 -28.77 2.60
N ASP A 51 5.43 -30.03 2.99
CA ASP A 51 6.52 -30.86 3.48
C ASP A 51 7.47 -31.13 2.31
N THR A 52 8.63 -30.47 2.33
CA THR A 52 9.67 -30.61 1.30
C THR A 52 10.62 -31.77 1.58
N LEU A 53 10.48 -32.43 2.74
CA LEU A 53 11.36 -33.52 3.16
C LEU A 53 10.97 -34.87 2.55
N THR A 54 9.78 -34.97 1.95
CA THR A 54 9.44 -36.11 1.09
C THR A 54 9.65 -35.69 -0.38
N PRO A 55 10.73 -36.12 -1.05
CA PRO A 55 10.91 -35.84 -2.47
C PRO A 55 9.78 -36.52 -3.24
N MET A 56 8.80 -35.73 -3.68
CA MET A 56 7.77 -36.20 -4.59
C MET A 56 8.34 -36.18 -6.01
N ASP A 57 8.24 -37.31 -6.70
CA ASP A 57 8.51 -37.43 -8.13
C ASP A 57 7.80 -36.29 -8.89
N VAL A 58 8.49 -35.68 -9.86
CA VAL A 58 7.98 -34.63 -10.74
C VAL A 58 6.67 -35.05 -11.42
N ALA A 59 6.48 -36.33 -11.73
CA ALA A 59 5.21 -36.84 -12.27
C ALA A 59 4.07 -36.83 -11.24
N THR A 60 4.38 -36.87 -9.94
CA THR A 60 3.41 -36.73 -8.83
C THR A 60 3.01 -35.27 -8.64
N ILE A 61 3.97 -34.34 -8.74
CA ILE A 61 3.74 -32.88 -8.71
C ILE A 61 2.87 -32.44 -9.91
N LEU A 62 3.12 -33.03 -11.09
CA LEU A 62 2.31 -32.76 -12.30
C LEU A 62 0.93 -33.44 -12.25
N ARG A 63 0.75 -34.53 -11.49
CA ARG A 63 -0.57 -35.15 -11.24
C ARG A 63 -1.41 -34.42 -10.19
N MET A 64 -0.80 -33.63 -9.30
CA MET A 64 -1.53 -32.72 -8.37
C MET A 64 -2.31 -31.62 -9.09
N HIS A 65 -2.12 -31.44 -10.40
CA HIS A 65 -2.96 -30.56 -11.21
C HIS A 65 -4.32 -31.19 -11.61
N SER A 66 -4.65 -32.37 -11.06
CA SER A 66 -5.93 -33.06 -11.26
C SER A 66 -6.99 -32.71 -10.22
N ASN A 67 -7.71 -31.60 -10.46
CA ASN A 67 -9.16 -31.38 -10.30
C ASN A 67 -9.94 -31.68 -9.00
N LYS A 68 -9.37 -32.22 -7.91
CA LYS A 68 -9.93 -32.25 -6.53
C LYS A 68 -8.91 -32.95 -5.64
N ASP A 69 -8.20 -32.20 -4.80
CA ASP A 69 -7.27 -32.80 -3.85
C ASP A 69 -7.98 -33.09 -2.52
N HIS A 70 -7.74 -34.30 -2.00
CA HIS A 70 -8.01 -34.62 -0.60
C HIS A 70 -6.95 -33.94 0.26
N VAL A 71 -7.26 -32.72 0.70
CA VAL A 71 -6.42 -32.02 1.66
C VAL A 71 -6.77 -32.56 3.04
N GLN A 72 -5.77 -33.07 3.74
CA GLN A 72 -5.88 -33.36 5.17
C GLN A 72 -5.72 -32.05 5.94
N LEU A 73 -6.82 -31.58 6.50
CA LEU A 73 -6.87 -30.39 7.32
C LEU A 73 -6.72 -30.81 8.77
N ILE A 74 -5.66 -30.36 9.45
CA ILE A 74 -5.50 -30.58 10.89
C ILE A 74 -6.05 -29.34 11.60
N ALA A 75 -7.28 -29.43 12.10
CA ALA A 75 -7.89 -28.41 12.93
C ALA A 75 -8.03 -28.94 14.36
N SER A 76 -7.49 -28.21 15.34
CA SER A 76 -7.55 -28.57 16.76
C SER A 76 -7.02 -29.98 17.07
N GLY A 77 -5.99 -30.44 16.35
CA GLY A 77 -5.39 -31.77 16.51
C GLY A 77 -6.17 -32.92 15.87
N VAL A 78 -7.29 -32.66 15.18
CA VAL A 78 -8.07 -33.67 14.47
C VAL A 78 -7.83 -33.57 12.97
N VAL A 79 -7.44 -34.68 12.34
CA VAL A 79 -7.29 -34.78 10.88
C VAL A 79 -8.68 -34.89 10.25
N GLN A 80 -9.06 -33.92 9.43
CA GLN A 80 -10.28 -33.93 8.64
C GLN A 80 -9.94 -34.04 7.16
N ASN A 81 -10.57 -34.99 6.46
CA ASN A 81 -10.50 -35.11 5.01
C ASN A 81 -11.54 -34.19 4.39
N VAL A 82 -11.12 -33.01 3.94
CA VAL A 82 -12.04 -32.01 3.35
C VAL A 82 -11.71 -31.85 1.87
N VAL A 83 -12.70 -32.03 1.01
CA VAL A 83 -12.56 -31.77 -0.43
C VAL A 83 -12.78 -30.29 -0.67
N TRP A 84 -11.70 -29.56 -0.92
CA TRP A 84 -11.77 -28.16 -1.28
C TRP A 84 -11.73 -27.99 -2.81
N HIS A 85 -12.60 -27.13 -3.33
CA HIS A 85 -12.45 -26.65 -4.69
C HIS A 85 -11.33 -25.60 -4.70
N PHE A 86 -10.33 -25.76 -5.56
CA PHE A 86 -9.20 -24.82 -5.70
C PHE A 86 -9.65 -23.36 -5.83
N ILE A 87 -10.76 -23.11 -6.52
CA ILE A 87 -11.34 -21.77 -6.66
C ILE A 87 -11.69 -21.11 -5.32
N LYS A 88 -12.13 -21.89 -4.31
CA LYS A 88 -12.42 -21.38 -2.96
C LYS A 88 -11.13 -21.04 -2.20
N ILE A 89 -10.09 -21.86 -2.36
CA ILE A 89 -8.77 -21.59 -1.76
C ILE A 89 -8.21 -20.30 -2.34
N HIS A 90 -8.21 -20.14 -3.67
CA HIS A 90 -7.75 -18.92 -4.32
C HIS A 90 -8.56 -17.69 -3.89
N LEU A 91 -9.88 -17.82 -3.77
CA LEU A 91 -10.73 -16.75 -3.28
C LEU A 91 -10.32 -16.31 -1.87
N PHE A 92 -10.13 -17.26 -0.94
CA PHE A 92 -9.71 -16.96 0.43
C PHE A 92 -8.32 -16.35 0.50
N VAL A 93 -7.36 -16.87 -0.27
CA VAL A 93 -6.02 -16.26 -0.38
C VAL A 93 -6.14 -14.82 -0.86
N THR A 94 -6.96 -14.56 -1.88
CA THR A 94 -7.12 -13.20 -2.44
C THR A 94 -7.75 -12.25 -1.43
N ILE A 95 -8.80 -12.69 -0.71
CA ILE A 95 -9.45 -11.89 0.34
C ILE A 95 -8.49 -11.60 1.49
N ASN A 96 -7.77 -12.62 1.97
CA ASN A 96 -6.84 -12.47 3.09
C ASN A 96 -5.68 -11.54 2.73
N ASN A 97 -5.10 -11.68 1.53
CA ASN A 97 -4.00 -10.83 1.06
C ASN A 97 -4.42 -9.36 0.89
N ASN A 98 -5.72 -9.08 0.71
CA ASN A 98 -6.25 -7.73 0.57
C ASN A 98 -6.89 -7.18 1.86
N GLN A 99 -6.90 -7.96 2.95
CA GLN A 99 -7.49 -7.53 4.22
C GLN A 99 -6.79 -6.30 4.79
N GLY A 100 -5.45 -6.33 4.87
CA GLY A 100 -4.65 -5.19 5.36
C GLY A 100 -4.89 -3.91 4.58
N PRO A 101 -4.71 -3.91 3.24
CA PRO A 101 -5.00 -2.76 2.39
C PRO A 101 -6.42 -2.18 2.58
N ILE A 102 -7.44 -3.05 2.71
CA ILE A 102 -8.82 -2.63 2.90
C ILE A 102 -9.04 -1.99 4.27
N LEU A 103 -8.52 -2.60 5.33
CA LEU A 103 -8.64 -2.06 6.69
C LEU A 103 -7.93 -0.72 6.82
N LEU A 104 -6.68 -0.63 6.36
CA LEU A 104 -5.89 0.60 6.41
C LEU A 104 -6.54 1.72 5.58
N SER A 105 -7.05 1.40 4.39
CA SER A 105 -7.75 2.39 3.55
C SER A 105 -9.04 2.87 4.19
N LEU A 106 -9.79 1.98 4.85
CA LEU A 106 -11.00 2.32 5.57
C LEU A 106 -10.71 3.26 6.74
N CYS A 107 -9.75 2.89 7.60
CA CYS A 107 -9.36 3.71 8.75
C CYS A 107 -8.87 5.09 8.29
N LEU A 108 -8.04 5.13 7.24
CA LEU A 108 -7.55 6.37 6.66
C LEU A 108 -8.69 7.27 6.19
N TRP A 109 -9.65 6.71 5.44
CA TRP A 109 -10.76 7.50 4.92
C TRP A 109 -11.68 8.01 6.03
N GLN A 110 -11.95 7.19 7.05
CA GLN A 110 -12.71 7.59 8.23
C GLN A 110 -12.04 8.75 8.97
N HIS A 111 -10.72 8.71 9.12
CA HIS A 111 -9.96 9.78 9.77
C HIS A 111 -9.96 11.08 8.95
N ILE A 112 -9.74 10.98 7.63
CA ILE A 112 -9.84 12.12 6.71
C ILE A 112 -11.23 12.77 6.76
N GLU A 113 -12.29 11.95 6.82
CA GLU A 113 -13.67 12.43 6.91
C GLU A 113 -13.97 13.10 8.26
N ALA A 114 -13.49 12.53 9.37
CA ALA A 114 -13.71 13.05 10.72
C ALA A 114 -12.96 14.38 10.95
N ASP A 115 -11.69 14.44 10.58
CA ASP A 115 -10.80 15.56 10.96
C ASP A 115 -10.69 16.63 9.88
N SER A 116 -11.41 16.49 8.76
CA SER A 116 -11.38 17.43 7.63
C SER A 116 -9.96 17.76 7.18
N ILE A 117 -9.06 16.77 7.25
CA ILE A 117 -7.63 16.94 6.99
C ILE A 117 -7.41 17.43 5.55
N LEU A 118 -8.15 16.84 4.61
CA LEU A 118 -8.17 17.25 3.22
C LEU A 118 -9.28 18.28 2.99
N SER A 119 -8.91 19.42 2.39
CA SER A 119 -9.87 20.41 1.93
C SER A 119 -10.83 19.80 0.88
N GLY A 120 -12.00 20.43 0.69
CA GLY A 120 -13.01 19.94 -0.25
C GLY A 120 -12.48 19.75 -1.68
N PHE A 121 -11.47 20.52 -2.09
CA PHE A 121 -10.81 20.39 -3.39
C PHE A 121 -10.09 19.05 -3.54
N TRP A 122 -9.29 18.64 -2.54
CA TRP A 122 -8.51 17.38 -2.59
C TRP A 122 -9.32 16.16 -2.20
N ARG A 123 -10.42 16.36 -1.47
CA ARG A 123 -11.27 15.26 -0.96
C ARG A 123 -11.82 14.39 -2.09
N SER A 124 -12.44 14.99 -3.12
CA SER A 124 -13.04 14.22 -4.21
C SER A 124 -12.01 13.47 -5.07
N PRO A 125 -10.88 14.06 -5.47
CA PRO A 125 -9.80 13.32 -6.12
C PRO A 125 -9.28 12.17 -5.28
N PHE A 126 -8.95 12.40 -4.01
CA PHE A 126 -8.38 11.37 -3.13
C PHE A 126 -9.34 10.20 -2.91
N GLN A 127 -10.63 10.49 -2.73
CA GLN A 127 -11.69 9.49 -2.58
C GLN A 127 -11.76 8.47 -3.74
N ASN A 128 -11.41 8.92 -4.95
CA ASN A 128 -11.49 8.14 -6.18
C ASN A 128 -10.14 7.50 -6.57
N ILE A 129 -9.10 7.64 -5.74
CA ILE A 129 -7.82 6.95 -5.97
C ILE A 129 -8.02 5.47 -5.66
N HIS A 130 -7.61 4.60 -6.59
CA HIS A 130 -7.59 3.17 -6.31
C HIS A 130 -6.60 2.88 -5.18
N ILE A 131 -6.98 2.04 -4.23
CA ILE A 131 -6.17 1.78 -3.02
C ILE A 131 -4.80 1.17 -3.37
N HIS A 132 -4.71 0.41 -4.47
CA HIS A 132 -3.48 -0.18 -5.02
C HIS A 132 -2.85 0.67 -6.13
N ALA A 133 -3.34 1.88 -6.41
CA ALA A 133 -2.65 2.80 -7.30
C ALA A 133 -1.50 3.48 -6.57
N HIS A 134 -0.49 3.84 -7.34
CA HIS A 134 0.53 4.78 -6.88
C HIS A 134 -0.07 6.18 -6.78
N ILE A 135 0.29 6.92 -5.72
CA ILE A 135 -0.10 8.32 -5.62
C ILE A 135 0.82 9.13 -6.55
N VAL A 136 0.27 9.55 -7.68
CA VAL A 136 1.00 10.34 -8.69
C VAL A 136 1.07 11.79 -8.24
N GLY A 137 2.19 12.46 -8.52
CA GLY A 137 2.44 13.85 -8.16
C GLY A 137 3.29 14.03 -6.91
N PHE A 138 3.54 12.93 -6.19
CA PHE A 138 4.46 12.92 -5.05
C PHE A 138 5.88 12.60 -5.49
N MET A 139 6.87 13.11 -4.75
CA MET A 139 8.28 12.90 -5.08
C MET A 139 8.72 11.45 -4.89
N SER A 140 7.96 10.64 -4.13
CA SER A 140 8.20 9.22 -3.96
C SER A 140 7.34 8.38 -4.93
N PRO A 141 7.93 7.80 -6.00
CA PRO A 141 7.16 7.20 -7.09
C PRO A 141 6.57 5.81 -6.79
N SER A 142 6.86 5.20 -5.64
CA SER A 142 6.63 3.75 -5.43
C SER A 142 5.55 3.38 -4.41
N TYR A 143 4.80 4.34 -3.88
CA TYR A 143 3.89 4.06 -2.75
C TYR A 143 2.45 3.84 -3.17
N LEU A 144 1.91 2.68 -2.77
CA LEU A 144 0.50 2.35 -2.95
C LEU A 144 -0.34 3.20 -1.99
N ALA A 145 -1.48 3.71 -2.46
CA ALA A 145 -2.30 4.66 -1.71
C ALA A 145 -2.76 4.12 -0.34
N TRP A 146 -3.08 2.84 -0.23
CA TRP A 146 -3.51 2.22 1.04
C TRP A 146 -2.45 2.31 2.15
N LYS A 147 -1.15 2.37 1.80
CA LYS A 147 -0.06 2.49 2.77
C LYS A 147 -0.10 3.80 3.56
N CYS A 148 -0.82 4.83 3.08
CA CYS A 148 -1.07 6.02 3.87
C CYS A 148 -1.83 5.72 5.16
N GLY A 149 -2.52 4.58 5.27
CA GLY A 149 -3.15 4.17 6.53
C GLY A 149 -2.15 3.93 7.66
N TYR A 150 -0.86 3.66 7.37
CA TYR A 150 0.18 3.54 8.38
C TYR A 150 0.42 4.85 9.16
N PHE A 151 -0.08 6.01 8.71
CA PHE A 151 -0.08 7.22 9.55
C PHE A 151 -0.91 7.07 10.82
N LEU A 152 -1.88 6.17 10.82
CA LEU A 152 -2.81 5.97 11.92
C LEU A 152 -2.33 4.90 12.91
N GLU A 153 -1.38 4.07 12.48
CA GLU A 153 -0.80 3.03 13.31
C GLU A 153 0.54 3.57 13.82
N ASP A 154 0.71 3.67 15.15
CA ASP A 154 1.92 4.22 15.80
C ASP A 154 3.19 3.36 15.61
N GLU A 155 3.22 2.49 14.61
CA GLU A 155 4.32 1.56 14.35
C GLU A 155 5.06 1.94 13.07
N TRP A 156 6.36 2.24 13.23
CA TRP A 156 7.38 2.37 12.17
C TRP A 156 6.89 2.97 10.84
N ILE A 157 7.05 4.29 10.72
CA ILE A 157 6.75 5.01 9.48
C ILE A 157 7.94 4.88 8.52
N GLU A 158 7.73 4.24 7.36
CA GLU A 158 8.72 4.25 6.27
C GLU A 158 9.01 5.70 5.83
N GLU A 159 10.26 6.01 5.48
CA GLU A 159 10.70 7.37 5.09
C GLU A 159 9.79 8.04 4.05
N ASP A 160 9.38 7.27 3.05
CA ASP A 160 8.51 7.73 1.98
C ASP A 160 7.07 8.00 2.41
N ILE A 161 6.59 7.30 3.44
CA ILE A 161 5.30 7.57 4.08
C ILE A 161 5.39 8.95 4.75
N THR A 162 6.48 9.22 5.49
CA THR A 162 6.74 10.55 6.06
C THR A 162 6.80 11.66 5.00
N ASN A 163 7.51 11.43 3.88
CA ASN A 163 7.54 12.38 2.77
C ASN A 163 6.14 12.64 2.18
N THR A 164 5.32 11.60 2.06
CA THR A 164 3.93 11.72 1.61
C THR A 164 3.11 12.60 2.56
N LEU A 165 3.30 12.47 3.88
CA LEU A 165 2.61 13.31 4.87
C LEU A 165 3.00 14.79 4.79
N ALA A 166 4.29 15.07 4.58
CA ALA A 166 4.77 16.42 4.36
C ALA A 166 4.11 17.07 3.15
N GLU A 167 4.02 16.33 2.05
CA GLU A 167 3.40 16.81 0.84
C GLU A 167 1.89 17.03 1.03
N PHE A 168 1.18 16.15 1.75
CA PHE A 168 -0.21 16.42 2.14
C PHE A 168 -0.35 17.69 2.98
N THR A 169 0.58 17.91 3.92
CA THR A 169 0.60 19.10 4.76
C THR A 169 0.87 20.35 3.93
N TYR A 170 1.78 20.27 2.96
CA TYR A 170 2.03 21.34 2.00
C TYR A 170 0.74 21.67 1.21
N LEU A 171 0.11 20.67 0.59
CA LEU A 171 -1.10 20.85 -0.22
C LEU A 171 -2.28 21.40 0.59
N LYS A 172 -2.37 21.04 1.88
CA LYS A 172 -3.37 21.58 2.81
C LYS A 172 -3.18 23.09 3.02
N ASN A 173 -1.94 23.57 3.10
CA ASN A 173 -1.62 24.96 3.41
C ASN A 173 -1.56 25.89 2.18
N VAL A 174 -1.29 25.35 0.98
CA VAL A 174 -1.21 26.14 -0.27
C VAL A 174 -2.56 26.74 -0.69
N HIS A 175 -3.68 26.19 -0.23
CA HIS A 175 -5.02 26.61 -0.65
C HIS A 175 -5.60 27.84 0.07
N LEU A 176 -4.87 28.44 1.01
CA LEU A 176 -5.39 29.53 1.85
C LEU A 176 -4.90 30.90 1.37
N ASP A 177 -5.34 31.40 0.19
CA ASP A 177 -5.20 32.79 -0.33
C ASP A 177 -3.85 33.50 -0.18
N ASN A 178 -2.82 32.77 0.23
CA ASN A 178 -1.50 33.21 0.57
C ASN A 178 -0.61 32.08 0.06
N PRO A 179 0.15 32.29 -1.03
CA PRO A 179 1.03 31.26 -1.53
C PRO A 179 1.90 30.84 -0.35
N ALA A 180 1.84 29.57 0.02
CA ALA A 180 2.60 29.08 1.15
C ALA A 180 4.07 29.41 0.91
N ASN A 181 4.59 30.43 1.60
CA ASN A 181 6.00 30.78 1.68
C ASN A 181 6.77 29.72 2.50
N ILE A 182 6.28 28.48 2.48
CA ILE A 182 6.76 27.35 3.26
C ILE A 182 7.25 26.32 2.26
N LEU A 183 8.54 26.04 2.32
CA LEU A 183 9.16 24.96 1.57
C LEU A 183 9.34 23.77 2.51
N ILE A 184 8.67 22.66 2.21
CA ILE A 184 8.91 21.39 2.90
C ILE A 184 9.81 20.54 2.02
N LEU A 185 10.98 20.18 2.54
CA LEU A 185 11.97 19.38 1.85
C LEU A 185 11.89 17.93 2.32
N SER A 186 12.01 16.98 1.38
CA SER A 186 12.01 15.56 1.71
C SER A 186 13.22 15.18 2.55
N THR A 187 13.08 14.13 3.34
CA THR A 187 14.15 13.47 4.08
C THR A 187 15.35 13.12 3.19
N LEU A 188 15.10 12.72 1.93
CA LEU A 188 16.14 12.42 0.96
C LEU A 188 17.01 13.65 0.64
N VAL A 189 16.39 14.83 0.52
CA VAL A 189 17.11 16.10 0.31
C VAL A 189 17.96 16.42 1.53
N TYR A 190 17.41 16.24 2.74
CA TYR A 190 18.16 16.42 3.98
C TYR A 190 19.36 15.47 4.07
N ASN A 191 19.14 14.17 3.89
CA ASN A 191 20.18 13.14 3.96
C ASN A 191 21.29 13.39 2.94
N LYS A 192 20.93 13.78 1.71
CA LYS A 192 21.91 14.18 0.68
C LYS A 192 22.69 15.44 1.10
N ALA A 193 22.01 16.44 1.65
CA ALA A 193 22.68 17.66 2.12
C ALA A 193 23.67 17.35 3.24
N VAL A 194 23.27 16.56 4.24
CA VAL A 194 24.14 16.12 5.36
C VAL A 194 25.34 15.33 4.83
N TYR A 195 25.13 14.38 3.91
CA TYR A 195 26.21 13.62 3.30
C TYR A 195 27.21 14.51 2.55
N LEU A 196 26.71 15.45 1.73
CA LEU A 196 27.55 16.36 0.95
C LEU A 196 28.31 17.36 1.84
N LEU A 197 27.68 17.89 2.88
CA LEU A 197 28.32 18.78 3.83
C LEU A 197 29.35 18.05 4.71
N GLY A 198 29.00 16.87 5.21
CA GLY A 198 29.89 16.02 6.02
C GLY A 198 31.14 15.56 5.26
N SER A 199 30.99 15.21 3.98
CA SER A 199 32.12 14.86 3.11
C SER A 199 32.96 16.06 2.67
N SER A 200 32.42 17.28 2.75
CA SER A 200 33.12 18.52 2.41
C SER A 200 33.93 19.14 3.55
N LEU A 201 33.69 18.76 4.81
CA LEU A 201 34.44 19.32 5.96
C LEU A 201 35.97 19.10 5.86
N ASN A 202 36.41 18.16 5.02
CA ASN A 202 37.83 17.90 4.74
C ASN A 202 38.34 18.50 3.41
N LYS A 203 37.52 19.26 2.67
CA LYS A 203 37.91 19.89 1.40
C LYS A 203 37.82 21.42 1.51
N PRO A 204 38.89 22.17 1.20
CA PRO A 204 38.98 23.60 1.51
C PRO A 204 38.07 24.52 0.68
N GLN A 205 37.33 24.03 -0.32
CA GLN A 205 36.39 24.84 -1.09
C GLN A 205 35.17 24.01 -1.50
N PHE A 206 34.05 24.22 -0.80
CA PHE A 206 32.75 23.72 -1.26
C PHE A 206 32.24 24.65 -2.36
N VAL A 207 32.45 24.26 -3.61
CA VAL A 207 31.86 24.96 -4.75
C VAL A 207 30.50 24.34 -5.00
N LEU A 208 29.42 25.10 -4.73
CA LEU A 208 28.07 24.69 -5.07
C LEU A 208 28.01 24.43 -6.59
N SER A 209 27.35 23.33 -6.98
CA SER A 209 27.08 23.12 -8.39
C SER A 209 26.20 24.26 -8.93
N PRO A 210 26.30 24.62 -10.23
CA PRO A 210 25.47 25.67 -10.82
C PRO A 210 23.96 25.46 -10.56
N ASN A 211 23.49 24.21 -10.59
CA ASN A 211 22.10 23.87 -10.30
C ASN A 211 21.70 24.18 -8.84
N LEU A 212 22.58 23.93 -7.86
CA LEU A 212 22.32 24.26 -6.46
C LEU A 212 22.36 25.76 -6.22
N LEU A 213 23.24 26.50 -6.91
CA LEU A 213 23.26 27.96 -6.91
C LEU A 213 21.94 28.53 -7.44
N THR A 214 21.46 28.03 -8.58
CA THR A 214 20.16 28.44 -9.15
C THR A 214 18.99 28.11 -8.21
N ILE A 215 19.00 26.94 -7.57
CA ILE A 215 17.98 26.59 -6.56
C ILE A 215 18.06 27.54 -5.36
N HIS A 216 19.26 27.83 -4.87
CA HIS A 216 19.48 28.75 -3.76
C HIS A 216 19.01 30.17 -4.09
N GLU A 217 19.34 30.68 -5.27
CA GLU A 217 18.87 31.98 -5.76
C GLU A 217 17.33 32.03 -5.87
N HIS A 218 16.70 30.97 -6.38
CA HIS A 218 15.24 30.87 -6.43
C HIS A 218 14.62 30.80 -5.03
N ILE A 219 15.21 30.08 -4.09
CA ILE A 219 14.77 30.01 -2.68
C ILE A 219 14.87 31.38 -2.03
N GLN A 220 15.95 32.12 -2.26
CA GLN A 220 16.13 33.48 -1.76
C GLN A 220 15.12 34.46 -2.39
N ALA A 221 14.85 34.32 -3.69
CA ALA A 221 13.90 35.17 -4.40
C ALA A 221 12.43 34.87 -4.04
N ALA A 222 12.11 33.65 -3.62
CA ALA A 222 10.74 33.22 -3.30
C ALA A 222 10.18 33.78 -1.99
N CYS A 223 10.92 34.62 -1.26
CA CYS A 223 10.50 35.24 0.01
C CYS A 223 9.92 34.22 1.01
N LEU A 224 10.53 33.04 1.11
CA LEU A 224 10.07 31.98 2.00
C LEU A 224 10.13 32.45 3.47
N THR A 225 9.06 32.21 4.22
CA THR A 225 8.95 32.51 5.66
C THR A 225 9.48 31.37 6.51
N ALA A 226 9.49 30.13 5.99
CA ALA A 226 10.06 28.98 6.66
C ALA A 226 10.53 27.88 5.69
N ILE A 227 11.59 27.17 6.07
CA ILE A 227 12.04 25.94 5.42
C ILE A 227 12.01 24.85 6.48
N TYR A 228 11.24 23.79 6.22
CA TYR A 228 11.17 22.63 7.10
C TYR A 228 11.85 21.43 6.43
N PHE A 229 12.68 20.74 7.20
CA PHE A 229 13.15 19.41 6.86
C PHE A 229 12.31 18.41 7.65
N LEU A 230 11.83 17.36 6.98
CA LEU A 230 11.43 16.16 7.69
C LEU A 230 12.71 15.48 8.19
N VAL A 231 12.87 15.40 9.51
CA VAL A 231 13.96 14.68 10.17
C VAL A 231 13.33 13.59 11.04
#